data_AF-A0A967CS54-F1
#
_entry.id   AF-A0A967CS54-F1
#
_cell.length_a   1.000
_cell.length_b   1.000
_cell.length_c   1.000
_cell.angle_alpha   90.00
_cell.angle_beta   90.00
_cell.angle_gamma   90.00
#
_symmetry.space_group_name_H-M   'P 1'
#
loop_
_entity.id
_entity.type
_entity.pdbx_description
1 polymer ?
#
loop_
_entity_poly.entity_id
_entity_poly.type
_entity_poly.pdbx_seq_one_letter_code
_entity_poly.pdbx_strand_id
1 'polypeptide(L)' 'MAKSAETVSVLEQVHSALRGVPTLALIESAAGYAALPSLGGATGVLRLVVGHIDFMADTGLQCDSDESELAPLRFGF' A
#
# COMPACT_ATOMS: atom_id res chain seq x y z
N MET A 1 3.15 7.53 7.86
CA MET A 1 2.95 6.61 6.73
C MET A 1 3.90 5.45 6.91
N ALA A 2 3.44 4.21 6.78
CA ALA A 2 4.30 3.03 6.76
C ALA A 2 4.62 2.72 5.30
N LYS A 3 5.92 2.72 4.95
CA LYS A 3 6.41 2.32 3.63
C LYS A 3 6.53 0.80 3.54
N SER A 4 6.52 0.28 2.31
CA SER A 4 6.73 -1.13 2.00
C SER A 4 5.79 -2.05 2.80
N ALA A 5 4.51 -1.70 2.80
CA ALA A 5 3.48 -2.47 3.48
C ALA A 5 3.17 -3.74 2.68
N GLU A 6 3.85 -4.84 3.02
CA GLU A 6 3.67 -6.14 2.33
C GLU A 6 3.12 -7.23 3.27
N THR A 7 3.21 -7.02 4.58
CA THR A 7 2.71 -7.97 5.58
C THR A 7 2.04 -7.25 6.76
N VAL A 8 1.09 -7.93 7.40
CA VAL A 8 0.38 -7.40 8.57
C VAL A 8 1.32 -7.17 9.75
N SER A 9 2.31 -8.04 9.95
CA SER A 9 3.26 -7.94 11.07
C SER A 9 4.08 -6.66 11.04
N VAL A 10 4.47 -6.18 9.85
CA VAL A 10 5.15 -4.89 9.69
C VAL A 10 4.26 -3.74 10.13
N LEU A 11 2.97 -3.78 9.78
CA LEU A 11 2.01 -2.74 10.17
C LEU A 11 1.73 -2.75 11.67
N GLU A 12 1.62 -3.93 12.28
CA GLU A 12 1.44 -4.07 13.73
C GLU A 12 2.68 -3.57 14.51
N GLN A 13 3.88 -3.85 14.01
CA GLN A 13 5.13 -3.34 14.58
C GLN A 13 5.17 -1.81 14.51
N VAL A 14 4.81 -1.22 13.37
CA VAL A 14 4.73 0.25 13.22
C VAL A 14 3.67 0.83 14.16
N HIS A 15 2.48 0.24 14.23
CA HIS A 15 1.41 0.71 15.11
C HIS A 15 1.82 0.68 16.59
N SER A 16 2.49 -0.40 17.02
CA SER A 16 3.05 -0.53 18.37
C SER A 16 4.14 0.51 18.64
N ALA A 17 5.09 0.67 17.71
CA ALA A 17 6.18 1.65 17.83
C ALA A 17 5.67 3.10 17.92
N LEU A 18 4.56 3.39 17.23
CA LEU A 18 3.89 4.69 17.26
C LEU A 18 2.84 4.81 18.37
N ARG A 19 2.80 3.88 19.33
CA ARG A 19 1.90 3.90 20.51
C ARG A 19 0.43 4.04 20.14
N GLY A 20 0.00 3.33 19.10
CA GLY A 20 -1.40 3.29 18.70
C GLY A 20 -1.83 4.40 17.72
N VAL A 21 -0.91 5.24 17.25
CA VAL A 21 -1.25 6.26 16.25
C VAL A 21 -1.76 5.57 14.96
N PRO A 22 -2.91 6.01 14.40
CA PRO A 22 -3.43 5.47 13.15
C PRO A 22 -2.44 5.67 12.00
N THR A 23 -2.30 4.63 11.17
CA THR A 23 -1.29 4.57 10.11
C THR A 23 -1.92 4.57 8.73
N LEU A 24 -1.35 5.36 7.83
CA LEU A 24 -1.58 5.24 6.40
C LEU A 24 -0.55 4.26 5.82
N ALA A 25 -1.00 3.13 5.31
CA ALA A 25 -0.14 2.08 4.74
C ALA A 25 0.08 2.36 3.25
N LEU A 26 1.33 2.47 2.83
CA LEU A 26 1.72 2.76 1.45
C LEU A 26 1.95 1.45 0.68
N ILE A 27 1.15 1.24 -0.36
CA ILE A 27 1.18 0.13 -1.30
C ILE A 27 1.97 0.57 -2.52
N GLU A 28 3.16 0.00 -2.68
CA GLU A 28 4.17 0.44 -3.66
C GLU A 28 4.88 -0.74 -4.33
N SER A 29 4.40 -1.97 -4.13
CA SER A 29 4.96 -3.19 -4.73
C SER A 29 3.85 -4.18 -5.13
N ALA A 30 4.15 -5.12 -6.02
CA ALA A 30 3.25 -6.22 -6.37
C ALA A 30 2.87 -7.07 -5.15
N ALA A 31 3.83 -7.30 -4.24
CA ALA A 31 3.58 -8.04 -3.01
C ALA A 31 2.57 -7.31 -2.10
N GLY A 32 2.74 -5.99 -1.92
CA GLY A 32 1.78 -5.17 -1.19
C GLY A 32 0.38 -5.15 -1.85
N TYR A 33 0.33 -5.10 -3.18
CA TYR A 33 -0.95 -5.17 -3.92
C TYR A 33 -1.65 -6.52 -3.73
N ALA A 34 -0.92 -7.63 -3.79
CA ALA A 34 -1.50 -8.96 -3.54
C ALA A 34 -2.02 -9.13 -2.11
N ALA A 35 -1.49 -8.36 -1.16
CA ALA A 35 -1.85 -8.41 0.26
C ALA A 35 -2.95 -7.39 0.67
N LEU A 36 -3.54 -6.63 -0.26
CA LEU A 36 -4.50 -5.56 0.07
C LEU A 36 -5.60 -5.95 1.08
N PRO A 37 -6.30 -7.10 0.96
CA PRO A 37 -7.36 -7.45 1.90
C PRO A 37 -6.86 -7.62 3.34
N SER A 38 -5.68 -8.23 3.53
CA SER A 38 -5.11 -8.46 4.86
C SER A 38 -4.54 -7.17 5.44
N LEU A 39 -3.85 -6.36 4.63
CA LEU A 39 -3.31 -5.07 5.04
C LEU A 39 -4.41 -4.06 5.39
N GLY A 40 -5.51 -4.04 4.62
CA GLY A 40 -6.66 -3.17 4.89
C GLY A 40 -7.41 -3.53 6.18
N GLY A 41 -7.32 -4.78 6.63
CA GLY A 41 -7.89 -5.25 7.90
C GLY A 41 -6.94 -5.18 9.10
N ALA A 42 -5.68 -4.77 8.91
CA ALA A 42 -4.69 -4.76 9.97
C ALA A 42 -4.99 -3.70 11.05
N THR A 43 -4.73 -4.05 12.30
CA THR A 43 -4.97 -3.16 13.45
C THR A 43 -4.20 -1.85 13.29
N GLY A 44 -4.92 -0.73 13.45
CA GLY A 44 -4.32 0.61 13.38
C GLY A 44 -4.13 1.16 11.97
N VAL A 45 -4.50 0.43 10.92
CA VAL A 45 -4.53 0.96 9.55
C VAL A 45 -5.77 1.82 9.37
N LEU A 46 -5.55 3.09 9.06
CA LEU A 46 -6.62 4.06 8.79
C LEU A 46 -7.04 4.04 7.32
N ARG A 47 -6.07 3.94 6.41
CA ARG A 47 -6.29 3.96 4.96
C ARG A 47 -5.08 3.38 4.23
N LEU A 48 -5.37 2.73 3.12
CA LEU A 48 -4.37 2.30 2.14
C LEU A 48 -4.13 3.45 1.15
N VAL A 49 -2.86 3.69 0.83
CA VAL A 49 -2.41 4.72 -0.12
C VAL A 49 -1.53 4.05 -1.18
N VAL A 50 -1.59 4.50 -2.43
CA VAL A 50 -0.78 3.93 -3.52
C VAL A 50 0.38 4.85 -3.85
N GLY A 51 1.59 4.27 -3.87
CA GLY A 51 2.80 4.89 -4.42
C GLY A 51 3.05 4.33 -5.83
N HIS A 52 2.43 4.91 -6.86
CA HIS A 52 2.43 4.31 -8.20
C HIS A 52 3.80 4.33 -8.89
N ILE A 53 4.66 5.33 -8.63
CA ILE A 53 6.00 5.41 -9.22
C ILE A 53 6.84 4.21 -8.79
N ASP A 54 6.87 3.95 -7.48
CA ASP A 54 7.61 2.82 -6.92
C ASP A 54 6.96 1.49 -7.32
N PHE A 55 5.63 1.44 -7.43
CA PHE A 55 4.92 0.26 -7.96
C PHE A 55 5.27 -0.04 -9.42
N MET A 56 5.37 0.98 -10.27
CA MET A 56 5.81 0.82 -11.67
C MET A 56 7.24 0.31 -11.74
N ALA A 57 8.13 0.81 -10.89
CA ALA A 57 9.50 0.35 -10.80
C ALA A 57 9.60 -1.11 -10.33
N ASP A 58 8.80 -1.51 -9.34
CA ASP A 58 8.75 -2.88 -8.80
C ASP A 58 8.19 -3.90 -9.81
N THR A 59 7.13 -3.52 -10.52
CA THR A 59 6.42 -4.41 -11.46
C THR A 59 6.98 -4.40 -12.88
N GLY A 60 7.80 -3.41 -13.22
CA GLY A 60 8.22 -3.13 -14.59
C GLY A 60 7.10 -2.56 -15.48
N LEU A 61 5.95 -2.17 -14.91
CA LEU A 61 4.87 -1.52 -15.67
C LEU A 61 5.37 -0.22 -16.31
N GLN A 62 5.11 -0.08 -17.60
CA GLN A 62 5.35 1.13 -18.36
C GLN A 62 3.99 1.69 -18.73
N CYS A 63 3.59 2.75 -18.04
CA CYS A 63 2.28 3.34 -18.23
C CYS A 63 2.29 4.36 -19.37
N ASP A 64 1.16 4.43 -20.09
CA ASP A 64 0.91 5.52 -21.03
C ASP A 64 0.70 6.86 -20.30
N SER A 65 0.53 7.94 -21.06
CA SER A 65 0.29 9.28 -20.49
C SER A 65 -0.99 9.39 -19.68
N ASP A 66 -1.96 8.49 -19.90
CA ASP A 66 -3.25 8.46 -19.22
C ASP A 66 -3.23 7.50 -18.00
N GLU A 67 -2.11 6.81 -17.78
CA GLU A 67 -1.90 5.81 -16.74
C GLU A 67 -2.99 4.73 -16.74
N SER A 68 -3.44 4.33 -17.93
CA SER A 68 -4.58 3.43 -18.08
C SER A 68 -4.34 2.07 -17.39
N GLU A 69 -3.09 1.62 -17.35
CA GLU A 69 -2.66 0.38 -16.71
C GLU A 69 -2.73 0.44 -15.17
N LEU A 70 -2.75 1.64 -14.57
CA LEU A 70 -2.91 1.83 -13.13
C LEU A 70 -4.38 1.86 -12.69
N ALA A 71 -5.34 1.74 -13.60
CA ALA A 71 -6.76 1.72 -13.23
C ALA A 71 -7.11 0.71 -12.13
N PRO A 72 -6.55 -0.53 -12.09
CA PRO A 72 -6.81 -1.48 -11.00
C PRO A 72 -6.30 -1.03 -9.62
N LEU A 73 -5.34 -0.10 -9.56
CA LEU A 73 -4.80 0.46 -8.32
C LEU A 73 -5.60 1.64 -7.78
N ARG A 74 -6.57 2.15 -8.53
CA ARG A 74 -7.39 3.29 -8.11
C ARG A 74 -8.56 2.78 -7.27
N PHE A 75 -8.35 2.72 -5.96
CA PHE A 75 -9.37 2.31 -4.98
C PHE A 75 -10.20 3.52 -4.52
N GLY A 76 -11.53 3.38 -4.59
CA GLY A 76 -12.46 4.39 -4.08
C GLY A 76 -13.19 5.13 -5.21
N PHE A 77 -14.51 4.99 -5.17
CA PHE A 77 -15.47 5.93 -5.77
C PHE A 77 -16.21 6.60 -4.62
#